data_AF-A0A7C4YMC6-F1
#
_entry.id   AF-A0A7C4YMC6-F1
#
_cell.length_a   1.000
_cell.length_b   1.000
_cell.length_c   1.000
_cell.angle_alpha   90.00
_cell.angle_beta   90.00
_cell.angle_gamma   90.00
#
_symmetry.space_group_name_H-M   'P 1'
#
loop_
_entity.id
_entity.type
_entity.pdbx_description
1 polymer ?
#
loop_
_entity_poly.entity_id
_entity_poly.type
_entity_poly.pdbx_seq_one_letter_code
_entity_poly.pdbx_strand_id
1 'polypeptide(L)'
;MSSPNPPISETDPRFPSGPWTGFFLMPHTGHHRHPTELQLTFANGVMTGSGRDFVGPFTVRGKYDVADGKCYWTKRYIGKHDVFYSGYNEGRGIWGTWEIVESLGKTTGGFHIWPEAIGDPSRETLTEEAEIPAPAPIEEAPVGEPLEVR
;
A
#
# COMPACT_ATOMS: atom_id res chain seq x y z
N MET A 1 2.74 -41.86 -8.34
CA MET A 1 1.94 -40.68 -7.95
C MET A 1 2.88 -39.49 -8.03
N SER A 2 2.73 -38.60 -9.02
CA SER A 2 3.58 -37.41 -9.09
C SER A 2 3.19 -36.44 -8.00
N SER A 3 4.14 -36.05 -7.17
CA SER A 3 3.97 -34.96 -6.22
C SER A 3 3.55 -33.69 -6.98
N PRO A 4 2.55 -32.93 -6.51
CA PRO A 4 2.24 -31.65 -7.12
C PRO A 4 3.46 -30.72 -7.01
N ASN A 5 3.80 -30.07 -8.12
CA ASN A 5 4.83 -29.03 -8.14
C ASN A 5 4.51 -27.96 -7.08
N PRO A 6 5.53 -27.38 -6.42
CA PRO A 6 5.31 -26.27 -5.50
C PRO A 6 4.64 -25.11 -6.24
N PRO A 7 3.73 -24.36 -5.59
CA PRO A 7 3.09 -23.22 -6.20
C PRO A 7 4.14 -22.18 -6.60
N ILE A 8 4.14 -21.81 -7.88
CA ILE A 8 4.98 -20.75 -8.42
C ILE A 8 4.52 -19.43 -7.79
N SER A 9 5.43 -18.76 -7.06
CA SER A 9 5.16 -17.45 -6.47
C SER A 9 5.00 -16.40 -7.56
N GLU A 10 4.13 -15.41 -7.33
CA GLU A 10 3.93 -14.29 -8.24
C GLU A 10 5.19 -13.42 -8.36
N THR A 11 5.45 -12.91 -9.56
CA THR A 11 6.61 -12.08 -9.89
C THR A 11 6.24 -10.65 -10.31
N ASP A 12 4.97 -10.37 -10.60
CA ASP A 12 4.49 -9.00 -10.82
C ASP A 12 4.73 -8.15 -9.56
N PRO A 13 5.46 -7.03 -9.65
CA PRO A 13 5.86 -6.22 -8.50
C PRO A 13 4.68 -5.59 -7.76
N ARG A 14 3.48 -5.58 -8.35
CA ARG A 14 2.26 -5.15 -7.67
C ARG A 14 1.79 -6.17 -6.63
N PHE A 15 2.11 -7.44 -6.80
CA PHE A 15 1.59 -8.53 -5.99
C PHE A 15 2.68 -9.30 -5.21
N PRO A 16 3.55 -8.62 -4.44
CA PRO A 16 4.55 -9.32 -3.64
C PRO A 16 3.88 -10.09 -2.52
N SER A 17 4.31 -11.35 -2.34
CA SER A 17 3.96 -12.13 -1.15
C SER A 17 4.75 -11.61 0.07
N GLY A 18 4.17 -11.74 1.26
CA GLY A 18 4.77 -11.28 2.51
C GLY A 18 3.85 -10.37 3.32
N PRO A 19 4.42 -9.49 4.17
CA PRO A 19 3.66 -8.64 5.06
C PRO A 19 3.10 -7.41 4.34
N TRP A 20 1.84 -7.13 4.63
CA TRP A 20 1.07 -6.01 4.12
C TRP A 20 0.39 -5.29 5.27
N THR A 21 0.24 -3.98 5.13
CA THR A 21 -0.47 -3.13 6.09
C THR A 21 -1.43 -2.19 5.36
N GLY A 22 -2.21 -1.42 6.09
CA GLY A 22 -3.06 -0.40 5.53
C GLY A 22 -4.23 -0.05 6.42
N PHE A 23 -5.32 0.39 5.82
CA PHE A 23 -6.53 0.75 6.55
C PHE A 23 -7.81 0.45 5.78
N PHE A 24 -8.91 0.38 6.53
CA PHE A 24 -10.27 0.44 6.00
C PHE A 24 -11.06 1.56 6.67
N LEU A 25 -12.07 2.07 5.97
CA LEU A 25 -12.95 3.14 6.42
C LEU A 25 -14.29 2.54 6.85
N MET A 26 -14.78 2.91 8.03
CA MET A 26 -16.11 2.50 8.50
C MET A 26 -17.09 3.69 8.48
N PRO A 27 -18.22 3.59 7.76
CA PRO A 27 -19.19 4.70 7.67
C PRO A 27 -19.69 5.19 9.02
N HIS A 28 -20.01 4.27 9.93
CA HIS A 28 -20.54 4.62 11.26
C HIS A 28 -19.50 5.25 12.21
N THR A 29 -18.24 5.37 11.78
CA THR A 29 -17.18 6.08 12.52
C THR A 29 -16.84 7.42 11.88
N GLY A 30 -17.72 8.01 11.08
CA GLY A 30 -17.37 9.23 10.33
C GLY A 30 -16.22 9.01 9.36
N HIS A 31 -16.08 7.79 8.83
CA HIS A 31 -15.01 7.37 7.91
C HIS A 31 -13.58 7.52 8.47
N HIS A 32 -13.39 7.33 9.78
CA HIS A 32 -12.05 7.19 10.33
C HIS A 32 -11.31 5.98 9.72
N ARG A 33 -9.97 6.11 9.62
CA ARG A 33 -9.07 5.04 9.17
C ARG A 33 -8.87 4.04 10.31
N HIS A 34 -9.13 2.78 10.04
CA HIS A 34 -8.89 1.67 10.96
C HIS A 34 -7.74 0.82 10.43
N PRO A 35 -6.60 0.74 11.14
CA PRO A 35 -5.45 -0.03 10.71
C PRO A 35 -5.76 -1.52 10.55
N THR A 36 -5.09 -2.17 9.61
CA THR A 36 -5.17 -3.61 9.35
C THR A 36 -3.80 -4.15 8.96
N GLU A 37 -3.43 -5.32 9.49
CA GLU A 37 -2.19 -6.02 9.17
C GLU A 37 -2.51 -7.37 8.54
N LEU A 38 -1.76 -7.76 7.51
CA LEU A 38 -1.98 -8.97 6.74
C LEU A 38 -0.65 -9.64 6.37
N GLN A 39 -0.65 -10.97 6.32
CA GLN A 39 0.35 -11.76 5.63
C GLN A 39 -0.31 -12.36 4.40
N LEU A 40 0.13 -11.97 3.20
CA LEU A 40 -0.46 -12.37 1.94
C LEU A 40 0.48 -13.26 1.12
N THR A 41 -0.11 -14.22 0.42
CA THR A 41 0.56 -15.06 -0.58
C THR A 41 -0.16 -14.91 -1.91
N PHE A 42 0.60 -14.59 -2.95
CA PHE A 42 0.15 -14.47 -4.33
C PHE A 42 0.82 -15.57 -5.16
N ALA A 43 0.02 -16.43 -5.77
CA ALA A 43 0.50 -17.48 -6.65
C ALA A 43 -0.58 -17.87 -7.65
N ASN A 44 -0.23 -17.91 -8.95
CA ASN A 44 -1.11 -18.38 -10.02
C ASN A 44 -2.51 -17.71 -10.04
N GLY A 45 -2.58 -16.39 -9.83
CA GLY A 45 -3.84 -15.65 -9.80
C GLY A 45 -4.69 -15.87 -8.55
N VAL A 46 -4.16 -16.56 -7.53
CA VAL A 46 -4.81 -16.81 -6.24
C VAL A 46 -4.14 -16.00 -5.14
N MET A 47 -4.97 -15.31 -4.37
CA MET A 47 -4.57 -14.59 -3.16
C MET A 47 -5.02 -15.38 -1.93
N THR A 48 -4.11 -15.69 -1.03
CA THR A 48 -4.43 -16.27 0.28
C THR A 48 -3.69 -15.54 1.39
N GLY A 49 -4.13 -15.71 2.63
CA GLY A 49 -3.43 -15.10 3.75
C GLY A 49 -4.18 -15.14 5.06
N SER A 50 -3.63 -14.42 6.03
CA SER A 50 -4.25 -14.18 7.32
C SER A 50 -3.88 -12.79 7.80
N GLY A 51 -4.56 -12.31 8.84
CA GLY A 51 -4.27 -11.00 9.39
C GLY A 51 -5.03 -10.73 10.67
N ARG A 52 -4.88 -9.50 11.15
CA ARG A 52 -5.53 -9.00 12.36
C ARG A 52 -5.79 -7.50 12.24
N ASP A 53 -6.90 -7.09 12.85
CA ASP A 53 -7.22 -5.71 13.15
C ASP A 53 -7.98 -5.64 14.48
N PHE A 54 -8.59 -4.49 14.79
CA PHE A 54 -9.34 -4.28 16.02
C PHE A 54 -10.62 -5.16 16.13
N VAL A 55 -11.16 -5.70 15.03
CA VAL A 55 -12.33 -6.60 15.04
C VAL A 55 -11.92 -8.02 15.45
N GLY A 56 -10.70 -8.43 15.07
CA GLY A 56 -10.09 -9.70 15.48
C GLY A 56 -9.23 -10.35 14.40
N PRO A 57 -8.80 -11.61 14.63
CA PRO A 57 -8.06 -12.38 13.62
C PRO A 57 -8.98 -12.81 12.47
N PHE A 58 -8.40 -12.89 11.27
CA PHE A 58 -9.11 -13.29 10.04
C PHE A 58 -8.23 -14.07 9.07
N THR A 59 -8.88 -14.73 8.10
CA THR A 59 -8.23 -15.31 6.92
C THR A 59 -8.64 -14.58 5.65
N VAL A 60 -7.78 -14.67 4.62
CA VAL A 60 -7.97 -14.09 3.30
C VAL A 60 -7.99 -15.22 2.26
N ARG A 61 -8.96 -15.16 1.34
CA ARG A 61 -8.98 -16.01 0.15
C ARG A 61 -9.64 -15.27 -1.01
N GLY A 62 -8.97 -15.24 -2.15
CA GLY A 62 -9.42 -14.49 -3.30
C GLY A 62 -8.61 -14.76 -4.56
N LYS A 63 -8.75 -13.83 -5.51
CA LYS A 63 -8.08 -13.84 -6.80
C LYS A 63 -7.52 -12.45 -7.12
N TYR A 64 -6.49 -12.44 -7.94
CA TYR A 64 -5.95 -11.24 -8.55
C TYR A 64 -5.69 -11.50 -10.04
N ASP A 65 -5.66 -10.44 -10.83
CA ASP A 65 -5.36 -10.49 -12.27
C ASP A 65 -4.23 -9.52 -12.59
N VAL A 66 -3.18 -10.01 -13.24
CA VAL A 66 -2.02 -9.20 -13.65
C VAL A 66 -2.30 -8.38 -14.91
N ALA A 67 -3.26 -8.76 -15.74
CA ALA A 67 -3.56 -8.02 -16.96
C ALA A 67 -4.20 -6.66 -16.66
N ASP A 68 -5.08 -6.59 -15.65
CA ASP A 68 -5.81 -5.36 -15.32
C ASP A 68 -5.65 -4.91 -13.85
N GLY A 69 -4.90 -5.65 -13.03
CA GLY A 69 -4.63 -5.32 -11.64
C GLY A 69 -5.81 -5.56 -10.69
N LYS A 70 -6.93 -6.14 -11.15
CA LYS A 70 -8.10 -6.39 -10.31
C LYS A 70 -7.81 -7.38 -9.21
N CYS A 71 -8.45 -7.15 -8.06
CA CYS A 71 -8.39 -8.01 -6.90
C CYS A 71 -9.80 -8.20 -6.31
N TYR A 72 -10.15 -9.44 -6.01
CA TYR A 72 -11.38 -9.79 -5.31
C TYR A 72 -11.08 -10.83 -4.25
N TRP A 73 -11.46 -10.58 -3.00
CA TRP A 73 -11.25 -11.55 -1.93
C TRP A 73 -12.31 -11.49 -0.86
N THR A 74 -12.43 -12.60 -0.13
CA THR A 74 -13.18 -12.69 1.10
C THR A 74 -12.22 -12.63 2.27
N LYS A 75 -12.52 -11.75 3.21
CA LYS A 75 -11.93 -11.70 4.54
C LYS A 75 -12.89 -12.34 5.53
N ARG A 76 -12.51 -13.51 6.06
CA ARG A 76 -13.31 -14.29 7.03
C ARG A 76 -12.78 -14.04 8.42
N TYR A 77 -13.54 -13.33 9.26
CA TYR A 77 -13.22 -13.26 10.69
C TYR A 77 -13.48 -14.61 11.36
N ILE A 78 -12.54 -15.08 12.17
CA ILE A 78 -12.63 -16.40 12.82
C ILE A 78 -13.85 -16.43 13.76
N GLY A 79 -14.79 -17.34 13.49
CA GLY A 79 -16.02 -17.49 14.28
C GLY A 79 -17.02 -16.34 14.16
N LYS A 80 -16.88 -15.46 13.16
CA LYS A 80 -17.76 -14.31 12.93
C LYS A 80 -18.27 -14.28 11.48
N HIS A 81 -18.28 -13.11 10.85
CA HIS A 81 -18.82 -12.88 9.51
C HIS A 81 -17.72 -12.78 8.43
N ASP A 82 -18.17 -12.83 7.18
CA ASP A 82 -17.38 -12.55 5.99
C ASP A 82 -17.49 -11.08 5.58
N VAL A 83 -16.40 -10.55 5.04
CA VAL A 83 -16.34 -9.24 4.38
C VAL A 83 -15.80 -9.44 2.98
N PHE A 84 -16.48 -8.90 1.97
CA PHE A 84 -16.11 -9.05 0.57
C PHE A 84 -15.40 -7.79 0.08
N TYR A 85 -14.23 -7.95 -0.52
CA TYR A 85 -13.39 -6.87 -1.01
C TYR A 85 -13.31 -6.92 -2.54
N SER A 86 -13.36 -5.75 -3.15
CA SER A 86 -13.15 -5.51 -4.57
C SER A 86 -12.25 -4.30 -4.74
N GLY A 87 -11.14 -4.45 -5.47
CA GLY A 87 -10.18 -3.37 -5.66
C GLY A 87 -9.24 -3.58 -6.82
N TYR A 88 -8.27 -2.68 -6.92
CA TYR A 88 -7.28 -2.64 -7.99
C TYR A 88 -5.90 -2.34 -7.41
N ASN A 89 -4.87 -2.88 -8.05
CA ASN A 89 -3.49 -2.54 -7.78
C ASN A 89 -2.83 -1.94 -9.01
N GLU A 90 -2.40 -0.69 -8.87
CA GLU A 90 -1.74 0.09 -9.91
C GLU A 90 -0.30 0.46 -9.51
N GLY A 91 0.31 -0.31 -8.60
CA GLY A 91 1.71 -0.14 -8.15
C GLY A 91 1.88 0.61 -6.83
N ARG A 92 0.79 1.04 -6.19
CA ARG A 92 0.80 1.72 -4.88
C ARG A 92 -0.01 0.97 -3.82
N GLY A 93 -0.08 -0.35 -3.94
CA GLY A 93 -0.94 -1.20 -3.14
C GLY A 93 -2.34 -1.36 -3.74
N ILE A 94 -3.18 -2.15 -3.05
CA ILE A 94 -4.54 -2.47 -3.45
C ILE A 94 -5.50 -1.51 -2.76
N TRP A 95 -6.37 -0.86 -3.52
CA TRP A 95 -7.40 0.03 -3.00
C TRP A 95 -8.75 -0.23 -3.67
N GLY A 96 -9.83 0.11 -2.98
CA GLY A 96 -11.18 -0.15 -3.47
C GLY A 96 -12.23 -0.13 -2.38
N THR A 97 -13.23 -0.99 -2.50
CA THR A 97 -14.35 -1.09 -1.57
C THR A 97 -14.45 -2.45 -0.90
N TRP A 98 -14.96 -2.43 0.33
CA TRP A 98 -15.42 -3.60 1.04
C TRP A 98 -16.93 -3.55 1.21
N GLU A 99 -17.56 -4.71 1.34
CA GLU A 99 -18.98 -4.86 1.66
C GLU A 99 -19.23 -5.98 2.67
N ILE A 100 -20.19 -5.74 3.55
CA ILE A 100 -20.78 -6.73 4.44
C ILE A 100 -22.27 -6.80 4.08
N VAL A 101 -22.75 -8.01 3.81
CA VAL A 101 -24.16 -8.27 3.51
C VAL A 101 -24.80 -8.92 4.74
N GLU A 102 -25.74 -8.22 5.34
CA GLU A 102 -26.52 -8.69 6.49
C GLU A 102 -28.00 -8.80 6.12
N SER A 103 -28.81 -9.42 6.99
CA SER A 103 -30.24 -9.62 6.74
C SER A 103 -31.04 -8.31 6.56
N LEU A 104 -30.56 -7.21 7.17
CA LEU A 104 -31.24 -5.91 7.19
C LEU A 104 -30.67 -4.91 6.17
N GLY A 105 -29.64 -5.28 5.42
CA GLY A 105 -29.05 -4.38 4.43
C GLY A 105 -27.58 -4.67 4.13
N LYS A 106 -26.97 -3.74 3.41
CA LYS A 106 -25.58 -3.80 2.96
C LYS A 106 -24.82 -2.61 3.52
N THR A 107 -23.71 -2.89 4.20
CA THR A 107 -22.76 -1.87 4.67
C THR A 107 -21.53 -1.92 3.80
N THR A 108 -21.01 -0.76 3.38
CA THR A 108 -19.82 -0.67 2.52
C THR A 108 -18.85 0.39 3.03
N GLY A 109 -17.58 0.29 2.63
CA GLY A 109 -16.60 1.33 2.91
C GLY A 109 -15.38 1.21 1.98
N GLY A 110 -14.52 2.22 2.03
CA GLY A 110 -13.26 2.22 1.29
C GLY A 110 -12.15 1.48 2.04
N PHE A 111 -11.13 1.05 1.33
CA PHE A 111 -9.89 0.56 1.93
C PHE A 111 -8.67 0.89 1.05
N HIS A 112 -7.50 0.83 1.66
CA HIS A 112 -6.22 0.86 0.98
C HIS A 112 -5.22 0.03 1.78
N ILE A 113 -4.61 -0.98 1.15
CA ILE A 113 -3.57 -1.82 1.72
C ILE A 113 -2.35 -1.85 0.80
N TRP A 114 -1.15 -2.01 1.36
CA TRP A 114 0.10 -2.01 0.63
C TRP A 114 1.15 -2.92 1.30
N PRO A 115 2.16 -3.39 0.56
CA PRO A 115 3.29 -4.12 1.14
C PRO A 115 4.04 -3.26 2.16
N GLU A 116 4.41 -3.80 3.32
CA GLU A 116 5.12 -3.01 4.34
C GLU A 116 6.44 -2.41 3.83
N ALA A 117 7.09 -3.10 2.89
CA ALA A 117 8.36 -2.69 2.30
C ALA A 117 8.32 -1.35 1.54
N ILE A 118 7.15 -0.87 1.10
CA ILE A 118 7.04 0.38 0.35
C ILE A 118 6.75 1.62 1.21
N GLY A 119 6.53 1.45 2.52
CA GLY A 119 6.06 2.54 3.39
C GLY A 119 4.63 2.98 3.07
N ASP A 120 4.06 3.91 3.84
CA ASP A 120 2.67 4.38 3.66
C ASP A 120 2.52 5.27 2.41
N PRO A 121 1.93 4.77 1.31
CA PRO A 121 1.79 5.54 0.07
C PRO A 121 0.60 6.51 0.13
N SER A 122 -0.21 6.47 1.18
CA SER A 122 -1.35 7.35 1.38
C SER A 122 -0.97 8.69 2.04
N ARG A 123 0.29 8.82 2.48
CA ARG A 123 0.87 10.06 2.96
C ARG A 123 1.72 10.66 1.84
N GLU A 124 1.52 11.93 1.54
CA GLU A 124 2.46 12.68 0.72
C GLU A 124 3.77 12.80 1.50
N THR A 125 4.80 12.03 1.12
CA THR A 125 6.16 12.35 1.52
C THR A 125 6.56 13.63 0.80
N LEU A 126 6.60 14.74 1.53
CA LEU A 126 7.39 15.91 1.16
C LEU A 126 8.83 15.43 1.01
N THR A 127 9.25 15.09 -0.20
CA THR A 127 10.66 14.88 -0.53
C THR A 127 11.38 16.20 -0.27
N GLU A 128 12.15 16.24 0.81
CA GLU A 128 13.11 17.29 1.12
C GLU A 128 14.12 17.34 -0.05
N GLU A 129 13.92 18.29 -0.96
CA GLU A 129 14.85 18.55 -2.05
C GLU A 129 16.23 18.89 -1.44
N ALA A 130 17.24 18.15 -1.90
CA ALA A 130 18.62 18.28 -1.47
C ALA A 130 19.08 19.75 -1.46
N GLU A 131 19.57 20.18 -0.30
CA GLU A 131 20.21 21.47 -0.09
C GLU A 131 21.43 21.60 -1.02
N ILE A 132 21.30 22.42 -2.07
CA ILE A 132 22.41 22.75 -2.97
C ILE A 132 23.38 23.63 -2.16
N PRO A 133 24.66 23.25 -1.97
CA PRO A 133 25.60 24.11 -1.25
C PRO A 133 25.76 25.42 -2.01
N ALA A 134 25.63 26.55 -1.31
CA ALA A 134 25.83 27.88 -1.89
C ALA A 134 27.25 27.98 -2.51
N PRO A 135 27.40 28.61 -3.70
CA PRO A 135 28.71 28.79 -4.31
C PRO A 135 29.59 29.70 -3.43
N ALA A 136 30.87 29.32 -3.32
CA ALA A 136 31.86 30.03 -2.51
C ALA A 136 32.07 31.50 -2.97
N PRO A 137 32.41 32.43 -2.06
CA PRO A 137 32.67 33.82 -2.43
C PRO A 137 33.92 33.93 -3.33
N ILE A 138 33.80 34.71 -4.40
CA ILE A 138 34.90 35.06 -5.30
C ILE A 138 35.74 36.12 -4.59
N GLU A 139 37.02 35.84 -4.36
CA GLU A 139 37.97 36.79 -3.76
C GLU A 139 38.35 37.85 -4.80
N GLU A 140 37.87 39.08 -4.63
CA GLU A 140 38.24 40.21 -5.49
C GLU A 140 39.70 40.62 -5.23
N ALA A 141 40.55 40.49 -6.25
CA ALA A 141 41.92 41.00 -6.24
C ALA A 141 41.92 42.56 -6.24
N PRO A 142 42.89 43.21 -5.57
CA PRO A 142 42.83 44.65 -5.34
C PRO A 142 43.06 45.46 -6.63
N VAL A 143 42.20 46.47 -6.84
CA VAL A 143 42.34 47.51 -7.87
C VAL A 143 43.56 48.38 -7.56
N GLY A 144 44.45 48.50 -8.54
CA GLY A 144 45.70 49.27 -8.44
C GLY A 144 45.49 50.77 -8.25
N GLU A 145 46.43 51.38 -7.50
CA GLU A 145 46.49 52.82 -7.23
C GLU A 145 46.68 53.65 -8.53
N PRO A 146 45.99 54.79 -8.67
CA PRO A 146 46.26 55.72 -9.76
C PRO A 146 47.51 56.57 -9.46
N LEU A 147 48.43 56.62 -10.43
CA LEU A 147 49.63 57.47 -10.42
C LEU A 147 49.25 58.94 -10.70
N GLU A 148 49.69 59.86 -9.82
CA GLU A 148 49.61 61.32 -10.01
C GLU A 148 50.61 61.85 -11.05
N VAL A 149 50.14 62.70 -11.98
CA VAL A 149 50.91 63.77 -12.67
C VAL A 149 49.91 64.65 -13.45
N ARG A 150 49.87 66.00 -13.44
CA ARG A 150 50.72 67.11 -13.01
C ARG A 150 49.84 68.31 -12.66
#